data_AF-A0A0X3P245-F1
#
_entry.id   AF-A0A0X3P245-F1
#
_cell.length_a   1.000
_cell.length_b   1.000
_cell.length_c   1.000
_cell.angle_alpha   90.00
_cell.angle_beta   90.00
_cell.angle_gamma   90.00
#
_symmetry.space_group_name_H-M   'P 1'
#
loop_
_entity.id
_entity.type
_entity.pdbx_description
1 polymer ?
#
loop_
_entity_poly.entity_id
_entity_poly.type
_entity_poly.pdbx_seq_one_letter_code
_entity_poly.pdbx_strand_id
1 'polypeptide(L)'
;MVEIQTDCATLALSTIQRLYTTSHERPPQILVIGHSMGGLVAHNLFTRKDSDPSLVHTVVTLASPLVFPVVGVGSEMLDIHQRVRSFWNAINISVKFEHLAFLSITGGSRDLQVWDGLSDASHWLPSTYFLHLTTSTISGVWLTCDHLCIMWCKQLVLALNRAFFDMVDPTNLTPFPSRETRMAVIRSHLVSQPISFDFTLPGRPINPEPLQDFANCLWSYEVNVKTVVYEAQWTSHCTLLKLGPISQFDGEKILLFPYQMEVDDIFVCKNDSSSPTSPCLLYRLPASSIRKVKVPGADESSAHPRQLLTVSIDGQSFKNVFLILRLFHYGPASLLYEVVPPTRIGISQTLPLPNWSPFNFPIPLNRTQPAVCLCTTSCPQKQLPVFFRFHLPASQFAHGFALPTPVLSVSMSNCSSSIGQFGLVTVYFPWDNQVYHTKLRRHVENKVVLQSLSPQKFHTENLDPYVDVILEPTCQLADITVHYSFSQWLCQILRVHLLHASPCLLASHLLLSLLLEVASPFFGPCILADRIQNSHSPHFYVSSDLWTVNRRLRALLNTLSAILSLGHISSLVKAILLHVLSALLVCCFCTLYFILLPAKSS
;
A
#
# COMPACT_ATOMS: atom_id res chain seq x y z
N MET A 1 7.83 17.78 -30.80
CA MET A 1 8.52 18.49 -29.67
C MET A 1 9.37 17.55 -28.82
N VAL A 2 8.83 16.41 -28.35
CA VAL A 2 9.58 15.42 -27.55
C VAL A 2 10.75 14.79 -28.32
N GLU A 3 10.64 14.62 -29.65
CA GLU A 3 11.77 14.17 -30.48
C GLU A 3 12.97 15.11 -30.36
N ILE A 4 12.78 16.42 -30.53
CA ILE A 4 13.85 17.43 -30.39
C ILE A 4 14.45 17.39 -28.98
N GLN A 5 13.62 17.25 -27.95
CA GLN A 5 14.11 17.11 -26.57
C GLN A 5 14.93 15.82 -26.37
N THR A 6 14.56 14.74 -27.06
CA THR A 6 15.31 13.48 -27.05
C THR A 6 16.66 13.66 -27.76
N ASP A 7 16.69 14.35 -28.90
CA ASP A 7 17.94 14.67 -29.60
C ASP A 7 18.88 15.51 -28.72
N CYS A 8 18.34 16.52 -28.02
CA CYS A 8 19.10 17.31 -27.05
C CYS A 8 19.62 16.46 -25.88
N ALA A 9 18.81 15.53 -25.36
CA ALA A 9 19.23 14.63 -24.28
C ALA A 9 20.35 13.68 -24.73
N THR A 10 20.25 13.09 -25.93
CA THR A 10 21.30 12.26 -26.52
C THR A 10 22.60 13.04 -26.68
N LEU A 11 22.54 14.28 -27.20
CA LEU A 11 23.72 15.14 -27.32
C LEU A 11 24.33 15.49 -25.95
N ALA A 12 23.50 15.71 -24.93
CA ALA A 12 23.96 15.96 -23.58
C ALA A 12 24.70 14.76 -22.98
N LEU A 13 24.18 13.53 -23.13
CA LEU A 13 24.84 12.32 -22.66
C LEU A 13 26.23 12.14 -23.30
N SER A 14 26.32 12.29 -24.62
CA SER A 14 27.59 12.21 -25.36
C SER A 14 28.58 13.30 -24.90
N THR A 15 28.07 14.50 -24.61
CA THR A 15 28.90 15.60 -24.10
C THR A 15 29.43 15.31 -22.70
N ILE A 16 28.59 14.80 -21.79
CA ILE A 16 28.99 14.39 -20.44
C ILE A 16 30.05 13.30 -20.52
N GLN A 17 29.84 12.27 -21.33
CA GLN A 17 30.82 11.20 -21.52
C GLN A 17 32.17 11.77 -21.95
N ARG A 18 32.21 12.71 -22.90
CA ARG A 18 33.45 13.35 -23.36
C ARG A 18 34.14 14.16 -22.25
N LEU A 19 33.38 14.90 -21.45
CA LEU A 19 33.93 15.72 -20.36
C LEU A 19 34.52 14.87 -19.21
N TYR A 20 33.92 13.71 -18.93
CA TYR A 20 34.35 12.86 -17.82
C TYR A 20 35.39 11.81 -18.24
N THR A 21 35.36 11.30 -19.47
CA THR A 21 36.41 10.39 -19.99
C THR A 21 37.77 11.09 -20.13
N THR A 22 37.79 12.40 -20.36
CA THR A 22 39.05 13.17 -20.40
C THR A 22 39.69 13.37 -19.03
N SER A 23 38.92 13.17 -17.94
CA SER A 23 39.36 13.36 -16.56
C SER A 23 39.45 12.06 -15.75
N HIS A 24 38.88 10.95 -16.23
CA HIS A 24 38.78 9.67 -15.52
C HIS A 24 39.11 8.48 -16.43
N GLU A 25 39.70 7.42 -15.87
CA GLU A 25 40.10 6.21 -16.62
C GLU A 25 38.93 5.37 -17.13
N ARG A 26 37.69 5.64 -16.69
CA ARG A 26 36.48 4.89 -17.05
C ARG A 26 35.35 5.82 -17.50
N PRO A 27 34.51 5.39 -18.46
CA PRO A 27 33.35 6.18 -18.87
C PRO A 27 32.36 6.34 -17.71
N PRO A 28 31.72 7.52 -17.56
CA PRO A 28 30.75 7.74 -16.49
C PRO A 28 29.51 6.85 -16.69
N GLN A 29 29.03 6.27 -15.59
CA GLN A 29 27.73 5.62 -15.53
C GLN A 29 26.71 6.63 -15.01
N ILE A 30 25.71 6.95 -15.83
CA ILE A 30 24.79 8.08 -15.62
C ILE A 30 23.44 7.57 -15.10
N LEU A 31 22.95 8.22 -14.05
CA LEU A 31 21.56 8.12 -13.60
C LEU A 31 20.77 9.27 -14.25
N VAL A 32 19.69 8.97 -14.94
CA VAL A 32 18.83 9.97 -15.60
C VAL A 32 17.55 10.17 -14.78
N ILE A 33 17.24 11.42 -14.42
CA ILE A 33 15.98 11.77 -13.77
C ILE A 33 15.13 12.60 -14.73
N GLY A 34 13.93 12.12 -15.05
CA GLY A 34 12.96 12.84 -15.87
C GLY A 34 11.72 13.17 -15.07
N HIS A 35 11.23 14.41 -15.16
CA HIS A 35 9.96 14.84 -14.56
C HIS A 35 8.92 15.09 -15.63
N SER A 36 7.67 14.69 -15.39
CA SER A 36 6.56 14.90 -16.34
C SER A 36 6.94 14.36 -17.73
N MET A 37 6.78 15.15 -18.80
CA MET A 37 7.19 14.77 -20.15
C MET A 37 8.71 14.46 -20.28
N GLY A 38 9.56 14.97 -19.38
CA GLY A 38 10.98 14.64 -19.35
C GLY A 38 11.25 13.16 -19.05
N GLY A 39 10.36 12.47 -18.34
CA GLY A 39 10.46 11.01 -18.16
C GLY A 39 10.19 10.27 -19.46
N LEU A 40 9.23 10.72 -20.27
CA LEU A 40 9.00 10.14 -21.60
C LEU A 40 10.21 10.37 -22.51
N VAL A 41 10.83 11.55 -22.46
CA VAL A 41 12.09 11.84 -23.18
C VAL A 41 13.19 10.87 -22.77
N ALA A 42 13.38 10.65 -21.46
CA ALA A 42 14.38 9.72 -20.93
C ALA A 42 14.16 8.27 -21.40
N HIS A 43 12.91 7.81 -21.49
CA HIS A 43 12.59 6.48 -22.02
C HIS A 43 12.73 6.43 -23.55
N ASN A 44 12.35 7.49 -24.26
CA ASN A 44 12.45 7.57 -25.73
C ASN A 44 13.91 7.54 -26.21
N LEU A 45 14.86 7.99 -25.38
CA LEU A 45 16.30 7.92 -25.65
C LEU A 45 16.78 6.51 -26.01
N PHE A 46 16.20 5.45 -25.44
CA PHE A 46 16.59 4.06 -25.73
C PHE A 46 16.01 3.50 -27.03
N THR A 47 15.04 4.20 -27.62
CA THR A 47 14.47 3.83 -28.93
C THR A 47 15.28 4.37 -30.09
N ARG A 48 16.21 5.30 -29.82
CA ARG A 48 17.05 5.99 -30.79
C ARG A 48 18.23 5.12 -31.21
N LYS A 49 18.54 5.10 -32.51
CA LYS A 49 19.68 4.32 -33.05
C LYS A 49 21.03 4.94 -32.71
N ASP A 50 21.05 6.25 -32.59
CA ASP A 50 22.19 7.12 -32.30
C ASP A 50 22.49 7.25 -30.79
N SER A 51 21.68 6.62 -29.94
CA SER A 51 21.88 6.62 -28.50
C SER A 51 22.68 5.40 -28.02
N ASP A 52 23.67 5.66 -27.17
CA ASP A 52 24.42 4.63 -26.45
C ASP A 52 23.79 4.38 -25.07
N PRO A 53 23.02 3.29 -24.88
CA PRO A 53 22.40 3.00 -23.60
C PRO A 53 23.40 2.55 -22.54
N SER A 54 24.64 2.19 -22.91
CA SER A 54 25.65 1.74 -21.94
C SER A 54 26.11 2.85 -21.00
N LEU A 55 25.83 4.12 -21.38
CA LEU A 55 26.07 5.30 -20.56
C LEU A 55 25.07 5.45 -19.42
N VAL A 56 23.89 4.86 -19.52
CA VAL A 56 22.82 5.00 -18.53
C VAL A 56 22.64 3.69 -17.79
N HIS A 57 22.65 3.72 -16.45
CA HIS A 57 22.44 2.52 -15.63
C HIS A 57 21.05 2.48 -14.98
N THR A 58 20.48 3.65 -14.69
CA THR A 58 19.19 3.78 -14.01
C THR A 58 18.44 5.00 -14.54
N VAL A 59 17.15 4.85 -14.79
CA VAL A 59 16.23 5.94 -15.13
C VAL A 59 15.19 6.07 -14.03
N VAL A 60 15.02 7.29 -13.53
CA VAL A 60 14.04 7.64 -12.51
C VAL A 60 13.06 8.64 -13.11
N THR A 61 11.77 8.31 -13.10
CA THR A 61 10.73 9.20 -13.61
C THR A 61 9.85 9.70 -12.48
N LEU A 62 9.63 11.00 -12.43
CA LEU A 62 8.80 11.67 -11.42
C LEU A 62 7.55 12.24 -12.10
N ALA A 63 6.37 11.74 -11.73
CA ALA A 63 5.08 12.14 -12.26
C ALA A 63 5.02 12.16 -13.81
N SER A 64 5.55 11.11 -14.45
CA SER A 64 5.70 11.06 -15.91
C SER A 64 4.61 10.21 -16.58
N PRO A 65 3.89 10.73 -17.57
CA PRO A 65 2.89 9.97 -18.31
C PRO A 65 3.57 9.02 -19.30
N LEU A 66 4.02 7.86 -18.81
CA LEU A 66 4.76 6.86 -19.58
C LEU A 66 3.86 6.03 -20.51
N VAL A 67 2.64 5.73 -20.06
CA VAL A 67 1.73 4.78 -20.70
C VAL A 67 0.93 5.41 -21.84
N PHE A 68 0.43 6.62 -21.60
CA PHE A 68 -0.42 7.37 -22.50
C PHE A 68 -0.31 8.88 -22.18
N PRO A 69 -0.42 9.78 -23.16
CA PRO A 69 -0.33 11.21 -22.90
C PRO A 69 -1.50 11.73 -22.05
N VAL A 70 -1.23 12.70 -21.18
CA VAL A 70 -2.28 13.42 -20.42
C VAL A 70 -3.27 14.11 -21.35
N VAL A 71 -2.77 14.65 -22.46
CA VAL A 71 -3.56 15.31 -23.51
C VAL A 71 -3.15 14.70 -24.85
N GLY A 72 -4.02 13.88 -25.44
CA GLY A 72 -3.79 13.17 -26.70
C GLY A 72 -4.02 14.03 -27.94
N VAL A 73 -3.36 15.18 -28.05
CA VAL A 73 -3.48 16.06 -29.23
C VAL A 73 -2.44 15.66 -30.26
N GLY A 74 -2.88 14.97 -31.33
CA GLY A 74 -2.05 14.61 -32.49
C GLY A 74 -1.46 13.19 -32.48
N SER A 75 -1.16 12.65 -33.66
CA SER A 75 -0.62 11.29 -33.84
C SER A 75 0.82 11.14 -33.39
N GLU A 76 1.66 12.17 -33.56
CA GLU A 76 3.09 12.14 -33.22
C GLU A 76 3.35 11.71 -31.76
N MET A 77 2.56 12.22 -30.82
CA MET A 77 2.69 11.88 -29.40
C MET A 77 2.34 10.41 -29.15
N LEU A 78 1.31 9.88 -29.82
CA LEU A 78 0.91 8.48 -29.72
C LEU A 78 1.97 7.56 -30.32
N ASP A 79 2.57 7.94 -31.44
CA ASP A 79 3.64 7.20 -32.11
C ASP A 79 4.87 7.06 -31.19
N ILE A 80 5.23 8.11 -30.44
CA ILE A 80 6.32 8.08 -29.46
C ILE A 80 6.02 7.09 -28.33
N HIS A 81 4.81 7.15 -27.74
CA HIS A 81 4.42 6.20 -26.69
C HIS A 81 4.41 4.76 -27.21
N GLN A 82 3.94 4.55 -28.44
CA GLN A 82 3.95 3.24 -29.09
C GLN A 82 5.38 2.73 -29.29
N ARG A 83 6.30 3.58 -29.73
CA ARG A 83 7.72 3.23 -29.91
C ARG A 83 8.39 2.85 -28.59
N VAL A 84 8.16 3.65 -27.54
CA VAL A 84 8.65 3.38 -26.19
C VAL A 84 8.09 2.05 -25.66
N ARG A 85 6.80 1.80 -25.87
CA ARG A 85 6.17 0.51 -25.53
C ARG A 85 6.78 -0.66 -26.28
N SER A 86 7.04 -0.52 -27.58
CA SER A 86 7.72 -1.55 -28.37
C SER A 86 9.13 -1.86 -27.85
N PHE A 87 9.86 -0.82 -27.42
CA PHE A 87 11.15 -1.01 -26.74
C PHE A 87 11.02 -1.80 -25.44
N TRP A 88 10.08 -1.45 -24.57
CA TRP A 88 9.84 -2.17 -23.31
C TRP A 88 9.51 -3.64 -23.52
N ASN A 89 8.64 -3.95 -24.49
CA ASN A 89 8.29 -5.33 -24.82
C ASN A 89 9.47 -6.17 -25.33
N ALA A 90 10.51 -5.52 -25.87
CA ALA A 90 11.71 -6.19 -26.40
C ALA A 90 12.92 -6.15 -25.45
N ILE A 91 12.80 -5.51 -24.27
CA ILE A 91 13.95 -5.18 -23.43
C ILE A 91 14.68 -6.42 -22.91
N ASN A 92 13.94 -7.47 -22.53
CA ASN A 92 14.49 -8.72 -21.99
C ASN A 92 15.10 -9.63 -23.07
N ILE A 93 14.88 -9.36 -24.35
CA ILE A 93 15.43 -10.12 -25.47
C ILE A 93 16.83 -9.59 -25.84
N SER A 94 17.14 -8.35 -25.48
CA SER A 94 18.38 -7.68 -25.88
C SER A 94 19.36 -7.56 -24.72
N VAL A 95 20.52 -8.22 -24.85
CA VAL A 95 21.66 -8.08 -23.91
C VAL A 95 22.12 -6.62 -23.78
N LYS A 96 21.89 -5.80 -24.82
CA LYS A 96 22.21 -4.35 -24.84
C LYS A 96 21.52 -3.56 -23.72
N PHE A 97 20.40 -4.04 -23.18
CA PHE A 97 19.60 -3.33 -22.18
C PHE A 97 19.55 -4.04 -20.83
N GLU A 98 20.26 -5.16 -20.67
CA GLU A 98 20.21 -5.99 -19.46
C GLU A 98 20.59 -5.19 -18.20
N HIS A 99 21.54 -4.27 -18.34
CA HIS A 99 21.99 -3.44 -17.25
C HIS A 99 21.00 -2.32 -16.85
N LEU A 100 19.88 -2.09 -17.54
CA LEU A 100 19.00 -0.96 -17.22
C LEU A 100 18.06 -1.23 -16.05
N ALA A 101 17.91 -0.24 -15.16
CA ALA A 101 16.90 -0.23 -14.09
C ALA A 101 15.97 0.98 -14.24
N PHE A 102 14.67 0.79 -14.03
CA PHE A 102 13.65 1.84 -14.16
C PHE A 102 12.85 1.98 -12.88
N LEU A 103 12.79 3.20 -12.36
CA LEU A 103 12.00 3.58 -11.18
C LEU A 103 11.02 4.68 -11.59
N SER A 104 9.72 4.40 -11.50
CA SER A 104 8.67 5.39 -11.77
C SER A 104 7.97 5.77 -10.47
N ILE A 105 7.90 7.07 -10.17
CA ILE A 105 7.30 7.60 -8.94
C ILE A 105 6.22 8.62 -9.27
N THR A 106 5.04 8.47 -8.68
CA THR A 106 3.90 9.37 -8.87
C THR A 106 3.58 10.19 -7.61
N GLY A 107 2.94 11.34 -7.81
CA GLY A 107 2.52 12.21 -6.70
C GLY A 107 1.29 11.68 -5.94
N GLY A 108 0.58 10.70 -6.47
CA GLY A 108 -0.65 10.17 -5.87
C GLY A 108 -1.82 11.13 -6.05
N SER A 109 -2.74 11.15 -5.07
CA SER A 109 -4.02 11.87 -5.21
C SER A 109 -3.91 13.39 -5.36
N ARG A 110 -2.78 14.00 -4.97
CA ARG A 110 -2.55 15.45 -5.06
C ARG A 110 -1.95 15.91 -6.38
N ASP A 111 -1.27 15.05 -7.12
CA ASP A 111 -0.97 15.34 -8.51
C ASP A 111 -2.33 15.34 -9.21
N LEU A 112 -2.69 16.40 -9.93
CA LEU A 112 -3.95 16.47 -10.69
C LEU A 112 -3.71 16.35 -12.20
N GLN A 113 -2.46 16.43 -12.65
CA GLN A 113 -2.10 16.41 -14.07
C GLN A 113 -1.81 14.99 -14.54
N VAL A 114 -0.94 14.27 -13.84
CA VAL A 114 -0.54 12.90 -14.19
C VAL A 114 -1.09 11.98 -13.11
N TRP A 115 -2.12 11.21 -13.45
CA TRP A 115 -2.63 10.18 -12.55
C TRP A 115 -1.77 8.93 -12.61
N ASP A 116 -1.74 8.18 -11.51
CA ASP A 116 -0.73 7.16 -11.28
C ASP A 116 -0.69 6.06 -12.34
N GLY A 117 -1.83 5.64 -12.88
CA GLY A 117 -1.87 4.62 -13.93
C GLY A 117 -1.34 5.07 -15.29
N LEU A 118 -1.08 6.37 -15.51
CA LEU A 118 -0.30 6.81 -16.68
C LEU A 118 1.20 6.56 -16.49
N SER A 119 1.67 6.36 -15.26
CA SER A 119 3.08 6.17 -14.94
C SER A 119 3.44 4.70 -14.66
N ASP A 120 2.43 3.85 -14.44
CA ASP A 120 2.59 2.42 -14.19
C ASP A 120 2.70 1.61 -15.49
N ALA A 121 3.95 1.38 -15.93
CA ALA A 121 4.26 0.59 -17.10
C ALA A 121 4.46 -0.92 -16.79
N SER A 122 4.02 -1.41 -15.62
CA SER A 122 4.21 -2.80 -15.18
C SER A 122 3.52 -3.85 -16.07
N HIS A 123 2.62 -3.43 -16.96
CA HIS A 123 2.00 -4.29 -17.98
C HIS A 123 2.94 -4.58 -19.16
N TRP A 124 3.93 -3.73 -19.42
CA TRP A 124 4.85 -3.84 -20.56
C TRP A 124 6.30 -4.08 -20.13
N LEU A 125 6.72 -3.60 -18.95
CA LEU A 125 8.03 -3.90 -18.40
C LEU A 125 7.95 -5.00 -17.33
N PRO A 126 8.86 -5.99 -17.36
CA PRO A 126 9.02 -6.94 -16.27
C PRO A 126 9.43 -6.25 -14.96
N SER A 127 8.97 -6.78 -13.82
CA SER A 127 9.34 -6.28 -12.48
C SER A 127 10.83 -6.40 -12.16
N THR A 128 11.59 -7.22 -12.90
CA THR A 128 13.06 -7.28 -12.79
C THR A 128 13.73 -6.00 -13.29
N TYR A 129 13.10 -5.27 -14.21
CA TYR A 129 13.58 -3.99 -14.76
C TYR A 129 12.88 -2.78 -14.16
N PHE A 130 11.61 -2.93 -13.76
CA PHE A 130 10.74 -1.81 -13.46
C PHE A 130 10.17 -1.89 -12.04
N LEU A 131 10.11 -0.73 -11.38
CA LEU A 131 9.40 -0.53 -10.13
C LEU A 131 8.59 0.76 -10.23
N HIS A 132 7.27 0.66 -10.05
CA HIS A 132 6.39 1.79 -9.90
C HIS A 132 5.99 1.97 -8.43
N LEU A 133 6.04 3.20 -7.92
CA LEU A 133 5.63 3.56 -6.57
C LEU A 133 4.87 4.90 -6.57
N THR A 134 3.93 5.05 -5.66
CA THR A 134 3.35 6.35 -5.35
C THR A 134 4.09 6.94 -4.16
N THR A 135 4.27 8.26 -4.12
CA THR A 135 4.88 8.95 -2.96
C THR A 135 4.26 8.56 -1.61
N SER A 136 2.97 8.25 -1.56
CA SER A 136 2.28 7.77 -0.35
C SER A 136 2.62 6.33 0.06
N THR A 137 3.21 5.51 -0.82
CA THR A 137 3.66 4.14 -0.53
C THR A 137 5.16 4.05 -0.28
N ILE A 138 5.90 5.14 -0.48
CA ILE A 138 7.35 5.18 -0.26
C ILE A 138 7.69 5.23 1.24
N SER A 139 8.56 4.33 1.68
CA SER A 139 9.06 4.27 3.05
C SER A 139 9.80 5.57 3.42
N GLY A 140 9.38 6.23 4.49
CA GLY A 140 9.92 7.52 4.92
C GLY A 140 9.28 8.73 4.24
N VAL A 141 8.34 8.54 3.30
CA VAL A 141 7.59 9.63 2.65
C VAL A 141 6.13 9.63 3.12
N TRP A 142 5.34 8.60 2.81
CA TRP A 142 3.93 8.41 3.22
C TRP A 142 3.02 9.64 3.05
N LEU A 143 3.31 10.47 2.05
CA LEU A 143 2.56 11.68 1.71
C LEU A 143 2.32 11.72 0.22
N THR A 144 1.22 12.34 -0.19
CA THR A 144 0.97 12.66 -1.59
C THR A 144 1.57 14.02 -1.95
N CYS A 145 2.13 14.12 -3.14
CA CYS A 145 2.71 15.33 -3.70
C CYS A 145 1.84 15.83 -4.85
N ASP A 146 1.69 17.15 -4.99
CA ASP A 146 1.21 17.70 -6.26
C ASP A 146 2.26 17.53 -7.37
N HIS A 147 1.84 17.83 -8.61
CA HIS A 147 2.65 17.57 -9.81
C HIS A 147 4.04 18.22 -9.77
N LEU A 148 4.17 19.40 -9.16
CA LEU A 148 5.45 20.10 -9.08
C LEU A 148 6.18 19.77 -7.76
N CYS A 149 5.42 19.65 -6.67
CA CYS A 149 5.96 19.36 -5.33
C CYS A 149 6.76 18.07 -5.25
N ILE A 150 6.46 17.09 -6.11
CA ILE A 150 7.25 15.86 -6.22
C ILE A 150 8.75 16.12 -6.44
N MET A 151 9.13 17.25 -7.06
CA MET A 151 10.52 17.60 -7.32
C MET A 151 11.30 18.05 -6.09
N TRP A 152 10.63 18.59 -5.08
CA TRP A 152 11.27 19.19 -3.91
C TRP A 152 10.71 18.70 -2.57
N CYS A 153 9.84 17.69 -2.59
CA CYS A 153 9.38 17.03 -1.38
C CYS A 153 10.58 16.52 -0.59
N LYS A 154 10.89 17.16 0.54
CA LYS A 154 12.10 16.88 1.34
C LYS A 154 12.20 15.41 1.71
N GLN A 155 11.09 14.78 2.10
CA GLN A 155 11.07 13.36 2.45
C GLN A 155 11.42 12.47 1.26
N LEU A 156 10.87 12.75 0.07
CA LEU A 156 11.17 12.01 -1.15
C LEU A 156 12.64 12.19 -1.57
N VAL A 157 13.13 13.43 -1.55
CA VAL A 157 14.53 13.75 -1.86
C VAL A 157 15.48 12.99 -0.92
N LEU A 158 15.21 12.96 0.38
CA LEU A 158 16.02 12.21 1.34
C LEU A 158 15.94 10.69 1.14
N ALA A 159 14.76 10.16 0.78
CA ALA A 159 14.58 8.73 0.50
C ALA A 159 15.35 8.30 -0.76
N LEU A 160 15.23 9.07 -1.84
CA LEU A 160 15.94 8.85 -3.10
C LEU A 160 17.45 9.00 -2.93
N ASN A 161 17.92 10.04 -2.25
CA ASN A 161 19.35 10.22 -2.01
C ASN A 161 19.95 9.01 -1.29
N ARG A 162 19.32 8.53 -0.22
CA ARG A 162 19.79 7.32 0.49
C ARG A 162 19.86 6.12 -0.44
N ALA A 163 18.81 5.87 -1.23
CA ALA A 163 18.80 4.79 -2.20
C ALA A 163 19.91 4.93 -3.27
N PHE A 164 20.15 6.14 -3.76
CA PHE A 164 21.14 6.39 -4.81
C PHE A 164 22.57 6.24 -4.32
N PHE A 165 22.88 6.73 -3.11
CA PHE A 165 24.20 6.55 -2.49
C PHE A 165 24.45 5.07 -2.17
N ASP A 166 23.45 4.35 -1.66
CA ASP A 166 23.61 2.92 -1.31
C ASP A 166 23.63 2.01 -2.55
N MET A 167 23.37 2.53 -3.75
CA MET A 167 23.56 1.82 -5.02
C MET A 167 24.99 1.93 -5.59
N VAL A 168 25.85 2.74 -4.97
CA VAL A 168 27.24 2.96 -5.39
C VAL A 168 28.16 2.10 -4.54
N ASP A 169 29.06 1.38 -5.20
CA ASP A 169 30.10 0.62 -4.52
C ASP A 169 31.12 1.57 -3.89
N PRO A 170 31.32 1.53 -2.56
CA PRO A 170 32.20 2.46 -1.86
C PRO A 170 33.69 2.26 -2.21
N THR A 171 34.07 1.13 -2.81
CA THR A 171 35.47 0.84 -3.15
C THR A 171 35.92 1.49 -4.45
N ASN A 172 35.04 1.50 -5.45
CA ASN A 172 35.36 1.99 -6.80
C ASN A 172 34.55 3.23 -7.19
N LEU A 173 33.63 3.69 -6.33
CA LEU A 173 32.76 4.85 -6.52
C LEU A 173 31.92 4.78 -7.81
N THR A 174 31.57 3.57 -8.26
CA THR A 174 30.69 3.33 -9.40
C THR A 174 29.40 2.62 -8.97
N PRO A 175 28.28 2.81 -9.67
CA PRO A 175 27.07 2.04 -9.42
C PRO A 175 27.34 0.54 -9.49
N PHE A 176 26.69 -0.26 -8.64
CA PHE A 176 26.78 -1.72 -8.75
C PHE A 176 26.46 -2.17 -10.18
N PRO A 177 27.23 -3.09 -10.79
CA PRO A 177 27.05 -3.44 -12.21
C PRO A 177 25.73 -4.19 -12.45
N SER A 178 25.33 -5.07 -11.53
CA SER A 178 24.09 -5.85 -11.64
C SER A 178 22.85 -4.97 -11.43
N ARG A 179 21.91 -5.07 -12.37
CA ARG A 179 20.57 -4.48 -12.25
C ARG A 179 19.85 -5.01 -11.02
N GLU A 180 19.95 -6.30 -10.74
CA GLU A 180 19.29 -6.97 -9.61
C GLU A 180 19.73 -6.37 -8.29
N THR A 181 21.05 -6.16 -8.10
CA THR A 181 21.59 -5.53 -6.90
C THR A 181 21.07 -4.11 -6.73
N ARG A 182 21.11 -3.28 -7.80
CA ARG A 182 20.59 -1.91 -7.75
C ARG A 182 19.10 -1.86 -7.46
N MET A 183 18.31 -2.71 -8.11
CA MET A 183 16.87 -2.82 -7.86
C MET A 183 16.56 -3.34 -6.45
N ALA A 184 17.39 -4.22 -5.88
CA ALA A 184 17.25 -4.68 -4.50
C ALA A 184 17.49 -3.53 -3.50
N VAL A 185 18.53 -2.71 -3.73
CA VAL A 185 18.77 -1.49 -2.93
C VAL A 185 17.60 -0.51 -3.07
N ILE A 186 17.15 -0.19 -4.28
CA ILE A 186 15.99 0.70 -4.46
C ILE A 186 14.78 0.19 -3.68
N ARG A 187 14.51 -1.12 -3.74
CA ARG A 187 13.39 -1.73 -3.01
C ARG A 187 13.56 -1.66 -1.49
N SER A 188 14.75 -1.92 -0.96
CA SER A 188 15.00 -1.87 0.49
C SER A 188 14.85 -0.46 1.08
N HIS A 189 15.10 0.58 0.28
CA HIS A 189 14.93 1.96 0.69
C HIS A 189 13.51 2.48 0.50
N LEU A 190 12.85 2.14 -0.61
CA LEU A 190 11.61 2.81 -1.02
C LEU A 190 10.35 2.00 -0.76
N VAL A 191 10.39 0.67 -0.75
CA VAL A 191 9.17 -0.15 -0.61
C VAL A 191 8.76 -0.25 0.86
N SER A 192 7.59 0.30 1.20
CA SER A 192 6.98 0.10 2.52
C SER A 192 6.58 -1.37 2.73
N GLN A 193 6.67 -1.85 3.97
CA GLN A 193 6.38 -3.22 4.33
C GLN A 193 5.10 -3.29 5.16
N PRO A 194 4.23 -4.29 4.94
CA PRO A 194 3.05 -4.45 5.78
C PRO A 194 3.46 -4.93 7.18
N ILE A 195 2.57 -4.73 8.15
CA ILE A 195 2.74 -5.34 9.47
C ILE A 195 2.50 -6.84 9.31
N SER A 196 3.54 -7.66 9.44
CA SER A 196 3.43 -9.11 9.30
C SER A 196 3.57 -9.81 10.65
N PHE A 197 2.72 -10.81 10.86
CA PHE A 197 2.82 -11.75 11.96
C PHE A 197 3.17 -13.17 11.49
N ASP A 198 3.66 -13.30 10.25
CA ASP A 198 4.04 -14.57 9.65
C ASP A 198 5.53 -14.82 9.90
N PHE A 199 5.82 -15.92 10.61
CA PHE A 199 7.17 -16.26 11.02
C PHE A 199 7.44 -17.74 10.75
N THR A 200 8.63 -18.03 10.25
CA THR A 200 9.20 -19.36 10.25
C THR A 200 10.07 -19.49 11.50
N LEU A 201 9.65 -20.34 12.44
CA LEU A 201 10.39 -20.57 13.68
C LEU A 201 11.54 -21.55 13.40
N PRO A 202 12.81 -21.15 13.57
CA PRO A 202 13.91 -22.10 13.50
C PRO A 202 13.88 -22.99 14.75
N GLY A 203 13.80 -24.31 14.56
CA GLY A 203 13.80 -25.30 15.65
C GLY A 203 15.15 -25.53 16.33
N ARG A 204 16.03 -24.53 16.42
CA ARG A 204 17.32 -24.69 17.12
C ARG A 204 17.22 -24.22 18.58
N PRO A 205 17.82 -24.95 19.53
CA PRO A 205 17.90 -24.52 20.92
C PRO A 205 18.74 -23.25 21.04
N ILE A 206 18.22 -22.28 21.79
CA ILE A 206 18.89 -21.01 22.09
C ILE A 206 19.74 -21.23 23.35
N ASN A 207 21.02 -20.89 23.30
CA ASN A 207 21.88 -20.90 24.50
C ASN A 207 21.54 -19.70 25.40
N PRO A 208 21.58 -19.85 26.74
CA PRO A 208 21.36 -18.73 27.64
C PRO A 208 22.53 -17.74 27.58
N GLU A 209 22.19 -16.45 27.63
CA GLU A 209 23.16 -15.34 27.74
C GLU A 209 23.51 -15.12 29.22
N PRO A 210 24.81 -14.89 29.56
CA PRO A 210 25.21 -14.66 30.93
C PRO A 210 24.73 -13.30 31.44
N LEU A 211 24.10 -13.27 32.62
CA LEU A 211 23.53 -12.04 33.21
C LEU A 211 24.57 -10.94 33.51
N GLN A 212 25.85 -11.30 33.62
CA GLN A 212 26.96 -10.37 33.86
C GLN A 212 27.12 -9.35 32.74
N ASP A 213 26.74 -9.71 31.51
CA ASP A 213 26.80 -8.84 30.33
C ASP A 213 25.78 -7.68 30.41
N PHE A 214 24.85 -7.74 31.36
CA PHE A 214 23.80 -6.75 31.57
C PHE A 214 23.90 -6.02 32.92
N ALA A 215 25.07 -6.05 33.57
CA ALA A 215 25.28 -5.41 34.88
C ALA A 215 24.96 -3.90 34.91
N ASN A 216 25.09 -3.22 33.77
CA ASN A 216 24.78 -1.79 33.60
C ASN A 216 23.31 -1.52 33.25
N CYS A 217 22.42 -2.53 33.30
CA CYS A 217 21.00 -2.34 33.03
C CYS A 217 20.14 -2.40 34.29
N LEU A 218 19.13 -1.53 34.37
CA LEU A 218 18.11 -1.53 35.42
C LEU A 218 16.94 -2.43 35.02
N TRP A 219 16.43 -3.22 35.95
CA TRP A 219 15.25 -4.04 35.71
C TRP A 219 13.97 -3.25 35.93
N SER A 220 13.02 -3.41 35.01
CA SER A 220 11.65 -2.93 35.13
C SER A 220 10.69 -4.09 34.84
N TYR A 221 9.55 -4.12 35.52
CA TYR A 221 8.65 -5.27 35.51
C TYR A 221 7.22 -4.84 35.21
N GLU A 222 6.72 -5.24 34.05
CA GLU A 222 5.34 -5.03 33.61
C GLU A 222 4.69 -6.40 33.41
N VAL A 223 4.31 -7.01 34.53
CA VAL A 223 3.86 -8.40 34.59
C VAL A 223 2.34 -8.51 34.71
N ASN A 224 1.78 -9.60 34.17
CA ASN A 224 0.34 -9.91 34.10
C ASN A 224 -0.49 -8.87 33.33
N VAL A 225 0.14 -8.19 32.36
CA VAL A 225 -0.53 -7.23 31.48
C VAL A 225 -0.41 -7.66 30.02
N LYS A 226 -1.52 -7.58 29.27
CA LYS A 226 -1.56 -7.90 27.84
C LYS A 226 -1.37 -6.68 26.94
N THR A 227 -1.72 -5.50 27.44
CA THR A 227 -1.49 -4.21 26.76
C THR A 227 -0.97 -3.22 27.79
N VAL A 228 0.15 -2.57 27.51
CA VAL A 228 0.72 -1.53 28.38
C VAL A 228 1.44 -0.47 27.56
N VAL A 229 1.40 0.77 28.03
CA VAL A 229 2.27 1.85 27.58
C VAL A 229 3.30 2.06 28.67
N TYR A 230 4.51 1.56 28.44
CA TYR A 230 5.63 1.80 29.34
C TYR A 230 6.22 3.19 29.04
N GLU A 231 6.21 4.08 30.01
CA GLU A 231 6.86 5.39 29.92
C GLU A 231 8.21 5.32 30.63
N ALA A 232 9.28 5.59 29.87
CA ALA A 232 10.63 5.45 30.35
C ALA A 232 11.08 6.73 31.07
N GLN A 233 11.58 6.57 32.29
CA GLN A 233 12.19 7.66 33.06
C GLN A 233 13.63 7.87 32.61
N TRP A 234 14.08 9.13 32.59
CA TRP A 234 15.45 9.48 32.19
C TRP A 234 16.50 8.67 32.97
N THR A 235 17.39 7.98 32.25
CA THR A 235 18.44 7.13 32.81
C THR A 235 19.67 7.13 31.90
N SER A 236 20.86 7.04 32.49
CA SER A 236 22.13 6.80 31.78
C SER A 236 22.42 5.30 31.57
N HIS A 237 21.59 4.43 32.15
CA HIS A 237 21.70 2.96 32.10
C HIS A 237 20.70 2.38 31.11
N CYS A 238 20.98 1.21 30.54
CA CYS A 238 19.96 0.46 29.79
C CYS A 238 18.82 0.01 30.72
N THR A 239 17.65 -0.26 30.16
CA THR A 239 16.55 -0.88 30.91
C THR A 239 16.27 -2.28 30.37
N LEU A 240 16.20 -3.27 31.26
CA LEU A 240 15.66 -4.60 30.98
C LEU A 240 14.20 -4.64 31.41
N LEU A 241 13.30 -4.47 30.45
CA LEU A 241 11.87 -4.49 30.68
C LEU A 241 11.32 -5.91 30.53
N LYS A 242 10.85 -6.51 31.63
CA LYS A 242 10.22 -7.83 31.67
C LYS A 242 8.71 -7.72 31.49
N LEU A 243 8.19 -8.36 30.45
CA LEU A 243 6.78 -8.36 30.01
C LEU A 243 6.22 -9.78 29.98
N GLY A 244 4.92 -9.93 30.24
CA GLY A 244 4.24 -11.24 30.23
C GLY A 244 3.69 -11.63 31.60
N PRO A 245 3.34 -12.90 31.86
CA PRO A 245 3.64 -14.06 31.02
C PRO A 245 2.87 -14.05 29.69
N ILE A 246 3.53 -14.57 28.67
CA ILE A 246 3.05 -14.87 27.33
C ILE A 246 2.99 -16.39 27.28
N SER A 247 1.78 -16.96 27.30
CA SER A 247 1.52 -18.41 27.23
C SER A 247 0.14 -18.71 27.79
N GLN A 248 -0.87 -18.73 26.93
CA GLN A 248 -1.96 -19.69 27.10
C GLN A 248 -2.34 -20.46 25.82
N PHE A 249 -1.88 -20.07 24.63
CA PHE A 249 -2.21 -20.77 23.38
C PHE A 249 -1.08 -20.69 22.35
N ASP A 250 -0.94 -21.74 21.52
CA ASP A 250 -0.05 -21.78 20.36
C ASP A 250 -0.33 -20.57 19.44
N GLY A 251 0.53 -19.55 19.47
CA GLY A 251 0.53 -18.47 18.49
C GLY A 251 0.18 -17.05 18.96
N GLU A 252 0.28 -16.71 20.25
CA GLU A 252 0.21 -15.30 20.67
C GLU A 252 1.31 -14.47 19.98
N LYS A 253 0.89 -13.38 19.31
CA LYS A 253 1.79 -12.48 18.58
C LYS A 253 1.99 -11.20 19.40
N ILE A 254 3.14 -10.58 19.28
CA ILE A 254 3.47 -9.40 20.08
C ILE A 254 3.72 -8.23 19.14
N LEU A 255 3.12 -7.09 19.48
CA LEU A 255 3.33 -5.81 18.83
C LEU A 255 4.08 -4.90 19.79
N LEU A 256 5.18 -4.32 19.31
CA LEU A 256 5.98 -3.32 20.00
C LEU A 256 6.02 -2.04 19.17
N PHE A 257 5.63 -0.91 19.76
CA PHE A 257 5.64 0.38 19.08
C PHE A 257 6.40 1.45 19.90
N PRO A 258 7.73 1.46 19.81
CA PRO A 258 8.60 2.38 20.55
C PRO A 258 8.53 3.82 20.02
N TYR A 259 8.69 4.79 20.92
CA TYR A 259 8.80 6.23 20.64
C TYR A 259 10.07 6.78 21.30
N GLN A 260 10.95 7.42 20.52
CA GLN A 260 12.23 8.00 20.97
C GLN A 260 13.09 7.03 21.82
N MET A 261 12.99 5.74 21.51
CA MET A 261 13.67 4.65 22.19
C MET A 261 14.08 3.58 21.19
N GLU A 262 15.23 2.98 21.43
CA GLU A 262 15.75 1.85 20.68
C GLU A 262 15.52 0.55 21.44
N VAL A 263 14.96 -0.44 20.74
CA VAL A 263 14.86 -1.82 21.20
C VAL A 263 15.99 -2.59 20.54
N ASP A 264 17.10 -2.74 21.28
CA ASP A 264 18.35 -3.31 20.78
C ASP A 264 18.22 -4.84 20.68
N ASP A 265 17.93 -5.48 21.83
CA ASP A 265 17.81 -6.92 21.96
C ASP A 265 16.46 -7.35 22.55
N ILE A 266 15.97 -8.49 22.09
CA ILE A 266 14.75 -9.14 22.57
C ILE A 266 15.10 -10.53 23.05
N PHE A 267 14.81 -10.80 24.32
CA PHE A 267 15.06 -12.07 24.98
C PHE A 267 13.75 -12.71 25.44
N VAL A 268 13.84 -14.00 25.67
CA VAL A 268 12.82 -14.85 26.27
C VAL A 268 13.36 -15.40 27.57
N CYS A 269 12.50 -15.53 28.57
CA CYS A 269 12.83 -16.12 29.86
C CYS A 269 11.70 -17.02 30.32
N LYS A 270 12.07 -18.18 30.88
CA LYS A 270 11.16 -19.01 31.65
C LYS A 270 11.24 -18.60 33.12
N ASN A 271 10.09 -18.35 33.75
CA ASN A 271 10.10 -18.02 35.16
C ASN A 271 10.24 -19.28 36.02
N ASP A 272 11.46 -19.55 36.47
CA ASP A 272 11.77 -20.68 37.37
C ASP A 272 11.63 -20.29 38.86
N SER A 273 11.31 -19.03 39.16
CA SER A 273 11.21 -18.49 40.52
C SER A 273 9.76 -18.31 40.98
N SER A 274 9.53 -18.28 42.29
CA SER A 274 8.20 -18.10 42.90
C SER A 274 7.60 -16.69 42.69
N SER A 275 8.40 -15.69 42.29
CA SER A 275 7.94 -14.31 42.06
C SER A 275 8.10 -13.88 40.59
N PRO A 276 7.06 -13.31 39.95
CA PRO A 276 7.18 -12.81 38.57
C PRO A 276 8.10 -11.58 38.44
N THR A 277 8.40 -10.88 39.54
CA THR A 277 9.21 -9.65 39.58
C THR A 277 10.70 -9.89 39.87
N SER A 278 11.20 -11.09 39.56
CA SER A 278 12.62 -11.43 39.70
C SER A 278 13.34 -11.45 38.33
N PRO A 279 14.67 -11.21 38.30
CA PRO A 279 15.51 -11.52 37.15
C PRO A 279 15.49 -13.03 36.82
N CYS A 280 15.80 -13.37 35.58
CA CYS A 280 15.84 -14.75 35.12
C CYS A 280 16.84 -14.95 33.98
N LEU A 281 17.15 -16.21 33.66
CA LEU A 281 18.04 -16.58 32.56
C LEU A 281 17.46 -16.11 31.22
N LEU A 282 18.27 -15.38 30.47
CA LEU A 282 17.87 -14.73 29.21
C LEU A 282 18.26 -15.60 28.03
N TYR A 283 17.31 -15.85 27.13
CA TYR A 283 17.51 -16.55 25.87
C TYR A 283 17.25 -15.59 24.72
N ARG A 284 18.26 -15.27 23.93
CA ARG A 284 18.15 -14.32 22.82
C ARG A 284 17.23 -14.85 21.71
N LEU A 285 16.23 -14.08 21.31
CA LEU A 285 15.37 -14.48 20.18
C LEU A 285 16.15 -14.39 18.85
N PRO A 286 15.97 -15.36 17.95
CA PRO A 286 16.59 -15.31 16.63
C PRO A 286 15.98 -14.16 15.81
N ALA A 287 16.79 -13.55 14.94
CA ALA A 287 16.35 -12.45 14.08
C ALA A 287 15.13 -12.82 13.19
N SER A 288 14.95 -14.10 12.86
CA SER A 288 13.79 -14.60 12.10
C SER A 288 12.46 -14.48 12.85
N SER A 289 12.49 -14.39 14.18
CA SER A 289 11.30 -14.22 15.03
C SER A 289 10.87 -12.77 15.21
N ILE A 290 11.63 -11.82 14.65
CA ILE A 290 11.42 -10.38 14.79
C ILE A 290 11.28 -9.76 13.41
N ARG A 291 10.17 -9.05 13.16
CA ARG A 291 10.04 -8.19 11.97
C ARG A 291 10.07 -6.73 12.40
N LYS A 292 10.86 -5.91 11.69
CA LYS A 292 10.93 -4.46 11.89
C LYS A 292 10.32 -3.78 10.68
N VAL A 293 9.33 -2.93 10.90
CA VAL A 293 8.62 -2.17 9.87
C VAL A 293 8.83 -0.68 10.13
N LYS A 294 9.27 0.06 9.11
CA LYS A 294 9.35 1.53 9.17
C LYS A 294 7.94 2.09 9.01
N VAL A 295 7.52 2.95 9.93
CA VAL A 295 6.21 3.62 9.92
C VAL A 295 6.39 5.13 10.11
N PRO A 296 5.37 5.96 9.82
CA PRO A 296 5.44 7.40 10.00
C PRO A 296 5.98 7.82 11.38
N GLY A 297 6.74 8.92 11.40
CA GLY A 297 7.23 9.53 12.64
C GLY A 297 6.11 10.20 13.44
N ALA A 298 6.37 10.48 14.72
CA ALA A 298 5.42 11.23 15.54
C ALA A 298 5.39 12.73 15.17
N ASP A 299 6.53 13.30 14.80
CA ASP A 299 6.63 14.68 14.33
C ASP A 299 6.52 14.72 12.81
N GLU A 300 5.50 15.40 12.31
CA GLU A 300 5.21 15.57 10.87
C GLU A 300 6.35 16.29 10.13
N SER A 301 7.16 17.08 10.84
CA SER A 301 8.26 17.86 10.26
C SER A 301 9.60 17.10 10.19
N SER A 302 9.75 16.07 11.03
CA SER A 302 11.06 15.48 11.29
C SER A 302 11.58 14.58 10.17
N ALA A 303 10.75 14.07 9.26
CA ALA A 303 11.12 13.06 8.25
C ALA A 303 11.81 11.79 8.83
N HIS A 304 11.76 11.59 10.15
CA HIS A 304 12.35 10.44 10.83
C HIS A 304 11.28 9.36 11.03
N PRO A 305 11.39 8.21 10.35
CA PRO A 305 10.45 7.10 10.55
C PRO A 305 10.63 6.49 11.94
N ARG A 306 9.54 5.95 12.50
CA ARG A 306 9.60 5.07 13.68
C ARG A 306 9.76 3.63 13.23
N GLN A 307 10.32 2.79 14.10
CA GLN A 307 10.33 1.35 13.90
C GLN A 307 9.19 0.74 14.71
N LEU A 308 8.31 -0.01 14.05
CA LEU A 308 7.34 -0.90 14.66
C LEU A 308 7.89 -2.32 14.58
N LEU A 309 7.82 -3.06 15.69
CA LEU A 309 8.31 -4.43 15.73
C LEU A 309 7.16 -5.39 15.99
N THR A 310 7.15 -6.50 15.25
CA THR A 310 6.33 -7.66 15.57
C THR A 310 7.22 -8.82 15.98
N VAL A 311 6.83 -9.52 17.04
CA VAL A 311 7.57 -10.66 17.58
C VAL A 311 6.64 -11.86 17.62
N SER A 312 7.14 -13.02 17.23
CA SER A 312 6.46 -14.30 17.42
C SER A 312 7.34 -15.28 18.14
N ILE A 313 6.71 -15.98 19.07
CA ILE A 313 7.33 -16.99 19.90
C ILE A 313 6.66 -18.32 19.59
N ASP A 314 7.42 -19.40 19.61
CA ASP A 314 6.87 -20.75 19.51
C ASP A 314 6.14 -21.13 20.80
N GLY A 315 4.82 -21.29 20.72
CA GLY A 315 3.99 -21.64 21.88
C GLY A 315 4.22 -23.06 22.41
N GLN A 316 4.66 -23.99 21.56
CA GLN A 316 4.84 -25.39 21.96
C GLN A 316 6.09 -25.60 22.82
N SER A 317 7.15 -24.84 22.52
CA SER A 317 8.44 -24.93 23.22
C SER A 317 8.46 -24.17 24.56
N PHE A 318 7.53 -23.24 24.80
CA PHE A 318 7.66 -22.21 25.83
C PHE A 318 6.34 -21.92 26.59
N LYS A 319 6.05 -22.71 27.63
CA LYS A 319 4.95 -22.42 28.58
C LYS A 319 5.40 -21.46 29.69
N ASN A 320 4.55 -20.50 30.05
CA ASN A 320 4.77 -19.46 31.09
C ASN A 320 6.06 -18.64 30.88
N VAL A 321 6.20 -18.05 29.68
CA VAL A 321 7.39 -17.31 29.28
C VAL A 321 7.20 -15.81 29.36
N PHE A 322 8.27 -15.10 29.70
CA PHE A 322 8.35 -13.64 29.73
C PHE A 322 9.21 -13.15 28.57
N LEU A 323 8.81 -12.03 27.99
CA LEU A 323 9.61 -11.28 27.02
C LEU A 323 10.44 -10.25 27.78
N ILE A 324 11.74 -10.18 27.47
CA ILE A 324 12.62 -9.17 28.04
C ILE A 324 13.13 -8.29 26.91
N LEU A 325 12.95 -6.99 27.05
CA LEU A 325 13.42 -6.00 26.10
C LEU A 325 14.59 -5.24 26.70
N ARG A 326 15.69 -5.16 25.96
CA ARG A 326 16.79 -4.24 26.27
C ARG A 326 16.54 -2.91 25.58
N LEU A 327 16.31 -1.88 26.38
CA LEU A 327 15.88 -0.56 25.94
C LEU A 327 16.97 0.47 26.17
N PHE A 328 17.18 1.34 25.17
CA PHE A 328 18.05 2.51 25.26
C PHE A 328 17.29 3.78 24.86
N HIS A 329 17.46 4.85 25.65
CA HIS A 329 16.89 6.16 25.37
C HIS A 329 17.66 7.24 26.14
N TYR A 330 17.61 8.48 25.65
CA TYR A 330 18.35 9.63 26.21
C TYR A 330 17.44 10.74 26.73
N GLY A 331 16.12 10.53 26.68
CA GLY A 331 15.08 11.51 26.98
C GLY A 331 13.72 10.86 27.26
N PRO A 332 12.64 11.65 27.31
CA PRO A 332 11.29 11.12 27.52
C PRO A 332 10.93 10.18 26.36
N ALA A 333 10.66 8.92 26.69
CA ALA A 333 10.39 7.89 25.71
C ALA A 333 9.26 7.00 26.17
N SER A 334 8.65 6.29 25.23
CA SER A 334 7.57 5.35 25.57
C SER A 334 7.57 4.13 24.66
N LEU A 335 7.00 3.04 25.17
CA LEU A 335 6.82 1.79 24.45
C LEU A 335 5.38 1.32 24.61
N LEU A 336 4.66 1.21 23.50
CA LEU A 336 3.43 0.43 23.48
C LEU A 336 3.78 -1.05 23.28
N TYR A 337 3.32 -1.89 24.19
CA TYR A 337 3.36 -3.35 24.11
C TYR A 337 1.92 -3.88 24.05
N GLU A 338 1.64 -4.76 23.09
CA GLU A 338 0.39 -5.50 23.03
C GLU A 338 0.62 -6.97 22.64
N VAL A 339 0.03 -7.88 23.40
CA VAL A 339 -0.18 -9.27 23.00
C VAL A 339 -1.44 -9.35 22.14
N VAL A 340 -1.23 -9.61 20.84
CA VAL A 340 -2.28 -9.73 19.83
C VAL A 340 -2.69 -11.21 19.70
N PRO A 341 -3.93 -11.58 20.06
CA PRO A 341 -4.41 -12.93 19.91
C PRO A 341 -4.65 -13.25 18.42
N PRO A 342 -4.50 -14.52 18.00
CA PRO A 342 -4.72 -14.94 16.60
C PRO A 342 -6.09 -14.53 16.05
N THR A 343 -7.13 -14.50 16.89
CA THR A 343 -8.49 -14.10 16.50
C THR A 343 -8.62 -12.64 16.06
N ARG A 344 -7.68 -11.76 16.44
CA ARG A 344 -7.58 -10.35 15.98
C ARG A 344 -6.74 -10.17 14.71
N ILE A 345 -6.08 -11.23 14.23
CA ILE A 345 -5.27 -11.24 13.00
C ILE A 345 -5.96 -12.09 11.92
N GLY A 346 -6.71 -13.11 12.32
CA GLY A 346 -7.35 -14.07 11.44
C GLY A 346 -8.40 -13.47 10.50
N ILE A 347 -8.68 -14.22 9.43
CA ILE A 347 -9.53 -13.83 8.29
C ILE A 347 -11.00 -13.60 8.69
N SER A 348 -11.41 -14.03 9.88
CA SER A 348 -12.81 -13.93 10.36
C SER A 348 -13.28 -12.50 10.62
N GLN A 349 -12.39 -11.53 10.80
CA GLN A 349 -12.78 -10.12 11.00
C GLN A 349 -12.79 -9.39 9.65
N THR A 350 -13.93 -9.47 8.94
CA THR A 350 -14.12 -8.69 7.72
C THR A 350 -14.63 -7.30 8.07
N LEU A 351 -14.08 -6.26 7.44
CA LEU A 351 -14.63 -4.93 7.58
C LEU A 351 -15.99 -4.90 6.86
N PRO A 352 -17.11 -4.63 7.54
CA PRO A 352 -18.38 -4.49 6.86
C PRO A 352 -18.28 -3.26 5.95
N LEU A 353 -18.31 -3.52 4.66
CA LEU A 353 -18.41 -2.45 3.67
C LEU A 353 -19.84 -1.90 3.72
N PRO A 354 -20.02 -0.59 3.60
CA PRO A 354 -21.34 0.00 3.55
C PRO A 354 -22.13 -0.65 2.41
N ASN A 355 -23.32 -1.17 2.72
CA ASN A 355 -24.29 -1.44 1.69
C ASN A 355 -24.64 -0.10 1.02
N TRP A 356 -25.06 -0.13 -0.25
CA TRP A 356 -25.55 1.05 -0.98
C TRP A 356 -26.76 1.76 -0.32
N SER A 357 -27.23 1.27 0.83
CA SER A 357 -28.18 1.97 1.69
C SER A 357 -27.50 3.15 2.39
N PRO A 358 -28.11 4.36 2.39
CA PRO A 358 -27.54 5.57 3.01
C PRO A 358 -27.45 5.52 4.55
N PHE A 359 -27.85 4.42 5.18
CA PHE A 359 -27.77 4.21 6.62
C PHE A 359 -26.46 3.49 6.96
N ASN A 360 -25.38 4.26 7.07
CA ASN A 360 -24.13 3.74 7.63
C ASN A 360 -24.28 3.66 9.14
N PHE A 361 -24.24 2.45 9.69
CA PHE A 361 -24.10 2.28 11.13
C PHE A 361 -22.60 2.22 11.46
N PRO A 362 -22.12 3.05 12.41
CA PRO A 362 -20.75 2.94 12.87
C PRO A 362 -20.49 1.53 13.42
N ILE A 363 -19.28 1.01 13.23
CA ILE A 363 -18.83 -0.20 13.94
C ILE A 363 -18.17 0.31 15.22
N PRO A 364 -18.85 0.27 16.37
CA PRO A 364 -18.18 0.57 17.63
C PRO A 364 -17.15 -0.54 17.88
N LEU A 365 -15.88 -0.17 17.99
CA LEU A 365 -14.87 -1.12 18.47
C LEU A 365 -15.06 -1.30 19.97
N ASN A 366 -15.73 -2.38 20.37
CA ASN A 366 -15.96 -2.70 21.77
C ASN A 366 -14.64 -3.11 22.43
N ARG A 367 -14.01 -2.17 23.14
CA ARG A 367 -12.76 -2.38 23.87
C ARG A 367 -13.10 -2.79 25.32
N THR A 368 -13.24 -4.09 25.63
CA THR A 368 -13.62 -4.56 26.97
C THR A 368 -12.61 -5.53 27.63
N GLN A 369 -11.78 -5.02 28.55
CA GLN A 369 -11.30 -5.56 29.88
C GLN A 369 -10.00 -4.84 30.38
N PRO A 370 -9.60 -4.84 31.70
CA PRO A 370 -8.78 -3.77 32.34
C PRO A 370 -7.42 -4.12 33.06
N ALA A 371 -6.39 -3.24 32.89
CA ALA A 371 -5.06 -2.96 33.56
C ALA A 371 -5.04 -2.18 34.87
N VAL A 372 -4.44 -2.79 35.90
CA VAL A 372 -3.62 -2.19 36.95
C VAL A 372 -2.36 -1.51 36.37
N CYS A 373 -2.10 -0.25 36.74
CA CYS A 373 -0.84 0.48 36.53
C CYS A 373 -0.19 0.78 37.89
N LEU A 374 1.13 0.61 38.01
CA LEU A 374 1.92 0.77 39.23
C LEU A 374 3.02 1.81 39.02
N CYS A 375 2.69 3.11 39.15
CA CYS A 375 3.51 4.14 39.83
C CYS A 375 2.83 5.52 39.84
N THR A 376 3.23 6.33 40.81
CA THR A 376 2.52 7.48 41.37
C THR A 376 2.71 8.78 40.56
N THR A 377 1.83 9.06 39.59
CA THR A 377 1.13 10.35 39.38
C THR A 377 0.17 10.23 38.18
N SER A 378 -1.14 10.34 38.47
CA SER A 378 -2.33 10.40 37.59
C SER A 378 -2.35 9.59 36.27
N CYS A 379 -2.62 8.27 36.38
CA CYS A 379 -3.19 7.45 35.30
C CYS A 379 -4.70 7.30 35.49
N PRO A 380 -5.54 7.82 34.57
CA PRO A 380 -6.85 7.24 34.33
C PRO A 380 -6.92 6.72 32.90
N GLN A 381 -6.79 5.39 32.66
CA GLN A 381 -7.44 4.60 31.57
C GLN A 381 -6.88 3.16 31.30
N LYS A 382 -7.73 2.16 31.62
CA LYS A 382 -8.11 0.88 30.94
C LYS A 382 -7.14 0.17 29.93
N GLN A 383 -6.96 -1.17 30.09
CA GLN A 383 -6.31 -2.14 29.15
C GLN A 383 -7.12 -2.36 27.86
N LEU A 384 -7.30 -1.32 27.08
CA LEU A 384 -8.05 -1.48 25.85
C LEU A 384 -7.13 -2.11 24.78
N PRO A 385 -7.58 -3.14 24.05
CA PRO A 385 -6.83 -3.61 22.88
C PRO A 385 -6.69 -2.44 21.90
N VAL A 386 -5.50 -2.28 21.32
CA VAL A 386 -5.22 -1.16 20.41
C VAL A 386 -5.01 -1.61 18.98
N PHE A 387 -4.57 -2.84 18.74
CA PHE A 387 -4.40 -3.42 17.42
C PHE A 387 -5.63 -4.22 16.95
N PHE A 388 -6.08 -3.93 15.73
CA PHE A 388 -7.15 -4.63 15.03
C PHE A 388 -6.78 -4.83 13.56
N ARG A 389 -6.97 -6.03 13.02
CA ARG A 389 -6.86 -6.31 11.58
C ARG A 389 -8.24 -6.59 11.01
N PHE A 390 -8.57 -5.93 9.91
CA PHE A 390 -9.78 -6.18 9.15
C PHE A 390 -9.44 -6.61 7.73
N HIS A 391 -10.00 -7.74 7.29
CA HIS A 391 -9.86 -8.21 5.92
C HIS A 391 -10.95 -7.60 5.03
N LEU A 392 -10.59 -7.37 3.78
CA LEU A 392 -11.44 -6.81 2.74
C LEU A 392 -11.58 -7.85 1.62
N PRO A 393 -12.44 -8.87 1.79
CA PRO A 393 -12.48 -9.99 0.86
C PRO A 393 -12.89 -9.52 -0.54
N ALA A 394 -12.24 -10.04 -1.57
CA ALA A 394 -12.51 -9.65 -2.96
C ALA A 394 -13.97 -9.91 -3.41
N SER A 395 -14.70 -10.78 -2.70
CA SER A 395 -16.12 -11.07 -2.94
C SER A 395 -17.06 -9.94 -2.52
N GLN A 396 -16.64 -9.10 -1.57
CA GLN A 396 -17.42 -7.96 -1.05
C GLN A 396 -16.77 -6.63 -1.43
N PHE A 397 -15.46 -6.63 -1.63
CA PHE A 397 -14.66 -5.48 -1.99
C PHE A 397 -14.30 -5.53 -3.47
N ALA A 398 -14.98 -4.75 -4.30
CA ALA A 398 -14.59 -4.55 -5.69
C ALA A 398 -13.66 -3.34 -5.82
N HIS A 399 -12.45 -3.56 -6.36
CA HIS A 399 -11.47 -2.51 -6.63
C HIS A 399 -11.60 -1.97 -8.05
N GLY A 400 -11.55 -0.64 -8.21
CA GLY A 400 -11.36 -0.02 -9.51
C GLY A 400 -11.62 1.50 -9.49
N PHE A 401 -10.99 2.23 -10.40
CA PHE A 401 -11.23 3.67 -10.59
C PHE A 401 -12.67 4.01 -10.98
N ALA A 402 -13.41 3.03 -11.50
CA ALA A 402 -14.80 3.18 -11.88
C ALA A 402 -15.76 3.08 -10.68
N LEU A 403 -15.34 2.55 -9.52
CA LEU A 403 -16.24 2.37 -8.39
C LEU A 403 -16.00 3.43 -7.30
N PRO A 404 -17.05 3.84 -6.56
CA PRO A 404 -16.94 4.76 -5.45
C PRO A 404 -15.95 4.28 -4.43
N THR A 405 -15.08 5.20 -4.03
CA THR A 405 -13.98 4.84 -3.16
C THR A 405 -14.49 4.67 -1.74
N PRO A 406 -14.31 3.49 -1.11
CA PRO A 406 -14.61 3.34 0.30
C PRO A 406 -13.56 4.11 1.12
N VAL A 407 -14.05 4.84 2.11
CA VAL A 407 -13.26 5.64 3.03
C VAL A 407 -13.50 5.10 4.43
N LEU A 408 -12.41 4.70 5.06
CA LEU A 408 -12.37 4.38 6.48
C LEU A 408 -12.23 5.67 7.27
N SER A 409 -13.20 5.96 8.12
CA SER A 409 -13.13 7.09 9.04
C SER A 409 -12.96 6.62 10.48
N VAL A 410 -11.90 7.11 11.10
CA VAL A 410 -11.52 6.79 12.48
C VAL A 410 -11.58 8.06 13.31
N SER A 411 -12.55 8.12 14.22
CA SER A 411 -12.65 9.19 15.22
C SER A 411 -12.12 8.68 16.56
N MET A 412 -11.35 9.50 17.26
CA MET A 412 -10.83 9.19 18.59
C MET A 412 -11.09 10.37 19.52
N SER A 413 -11.69 10.09 20.68
CA SER A 413 -12.05 11.11 21.67
C SER A 413 -11.69 10.67 23.09
N ASN A 414 -11.76 11.62 24.03
CA ASN A 414 -11.34 11.44 25.43
C ASN A 414 -9.89 10.93 25.58
N CYS A 415 -9.00 11.44 24.73
CA CYS A 415 -7.57 11.13 24.76
C CYS A 415 -6.87 11.88 25.89
N SER A 416 -6.14 11.17 26.75
CA SER A 416 -5.20 11.80 27.69
C SER A 416 -3.86 12.12 27.00
N SER A 417 -3.07 13.01 27.61
CA SER A 417 -1.70 13.28 27.17
C SER A 417 -0.82 12.04 27.37
N SER A 418 -0.25 11.51 26.29
CA SER A 418 0.81 10.49 26.29
C SER A 418 2.09 11.04 25.70
N ILE A 419 3.23 10.53 26.16
CA ILE A 419 4.54 10.82 25.56
C ILE A 419 4.62 10.15 24.19
N GLY A 420 4.40 10.93 23.13
CA GLY A 420 4.74 10.60 21.75
C GLY A 420 4.01 9.42 21.09
N GLN A 421 2.98 8.87 21.74
CA GLN A 421 2.12 7.85 21.16
C GLN A 421 1.05 8.48 20.27
N PHE A 422 0.75 7.81 19.17
CA PHE A 422 -0.28 8.22 18.21
C PHE A 422 -0.83 6.97 17.52
N GLY A 423 -2.05 7.04 16.98
CA GLY A 423 -2.66 5.92 16.27
C GLY A 423 -2.14 5.79 14.82
N LEU A 424 -2.11 4.58 14.27
CA LEU A 424 -1.63 4.29 12.93
C LEU A 424 -2.66 3.42 12.20
N VAL A 425 -2.96 3.75 10.94
CA VAL A 425 -3.67 2.85 10.03
C VAL A 425 -2.72 2.40 8.94
N THR A 426 -2.68 1.11 8.66
CA THR A 426 -1.92 0.52 7.55
C THR A 426 -2.88 -0.20 6.62
N VAL A 427 -2.86 0.13 5.33
CA VAL A 427 -3.64 -0.57 4.29
C VAL A 427 -2.67 -1.32 3.41
N TYR A 428 -2.92 -2.61 3.18
CA TYR A 428 -2.08 -3.45 2.33
C TYR A 428 -2.88 -4.06 1.17
N PHE A 429 -2.33 -3.92 -0.03
CA PHE A 429 -2.84 -4.51 -1.26
C PHE A 429 -1.87 -5.58 -1.78
N PRO A 430 -2.24 -6.87 -1.72
CA PRO A 430 -1.31 -7.97 -2.05
C PRO A 430 -0.92 -8.07 -3.53
N TRP A 431 -1.78 -7.67 -4.47
CA TRP A 431 -1.54 -7.88 -5.92
C TRP A 431 -0.47 -6.98 -6.53
N ASP A 432 -0.23 -5.83 -5.91
CA ASP A 432 0.79 -4.85 -6.31
C ASP A 432 1.82 -4.61 -5.19
N ASN A 433 1.67 -5.30 -4.05
CA ASN A 433 2.49 -5.16 -2.85
C ASN A 433 2.57 -3.70 -2.35
N GLN A 434 1.50 -2.93 -2.53
CA GLN A 434 1.45 -1.55 -2.06
C GLN A 434 0.97 -1.47 -0.61
N VAL A 435 1.70 -0.71 0.19
CA VAL A 435 1.42 -0.48 1.62
C VAL A 435 1.29 1.02 1.86
N TYR A 436 0.16 1.41 2.45
CA TYR A 436 -0.13 2.79 2.80
C TYR A 436 -0.16 2.92 4.32
N HIS A 437 0.69 3.78 4.88
CA HIS A 437 0.69 4.08 6.30
C HIS A 437 0.12 5.48 6.54
N THR A 438 -0.91 5.59 7.37
CA THR A 438 -1.55 6.86 7.73
C THR A 438 -1.49 7.07 9.23
N LYS A 439 -0.84 8.16 9.64
CA LYS A 439 -0.85 8.62 11.03
C LYS A 439 -2.23 9.17 11.38
N LEU A 440 -2.78 8.73 12.50
CA LEU A 440 -4.03 9.23 13.07
C LEU A 440 -3.75 10.42 14.00
N ARG A 441 -4.57 11.45 13.86
CA ARG A 441 -4.60 12.65 14.71
C ARG A 441 -5.68 12.52 15.79
N ARG A 442 -5.39 13.05 16.98
CA ARG A 442 -6.33 13.10 18.12
C ARG A 442 -7.45 14.11 17.84
N HIS A 443 -8.64 13.86 18.38
CA HIS A 443 -9.78 14.79 18.39
C HIS A 443 -10.23 15.30 17.01
N VAL A 444 -9.87 14.61 15.93
CA VAL A 444 -10.27 14.90 14.56
C VAL A 444 -10.69 13.59 13.89
N GLU A 445 -11.65 13.67 12.98
CA GLU A 445 -12.01 12.54 12.11
C GLU A 445 -10.88 12.27 11.10
N ASN A 446 -10.25 11.10 11.21
CA ASN A 446 -9.19 10.67 10.30
C ASN A 446 -9.77 9.88 9.15
N LYS A 447 -9.53 10.31 7.91
CA LYS A 447 -10.06 9.68 6.70
C LYS A 447 -8.95 8.94 5.97
N VAL A 448 -9.11 7.63 5.81
CA VAL A 448 -8.19 6.75 5.10
C VAL A 448 -8.90 6.19 3.88
N VAL A 449 -8.36 6.49 2.71
CA VAL A 449 -8.92 6.04 1.43
C VAL A 449 -8.51 4.58 1.22
N LEU A 450 -9.49 3.67 1.11
CA LEU A 450 -9.24 2.25 0.87
C LEU A 450 -9.27 1.99 -0.64
N GLN A 451 -8.27 2.47 -1.37
CA GLN A 451 -8.18 2.29 -2.82
C GLN A 451 -6.75 1.92 -3.21
N SER A 452 -6.59 0.83 -3.97
CA SER A 452 -5.37 0.62 -4.74
C SER A 452 -5.47 1.38 -6.06
N LEU A 453 -4.33 1.90 -6.50
CA LEU A 453 -4.18 2.59 -7.78
C LEU A 453 -3.79 1.63 -8.92
N SER A 454 -3.40 0.39 -8.60
CA SER A 454 -3.20 -0.66 -9.59
C SER A 454 -4.45 -1.54 -9.65
N PRO A 455 -4.98 -1.84 -10.84
CA PRO A 455 -6.14 -2.72 -10.96
C PRO A 455 -5.81 -4.10 -10.35
N GLN A 456 -6.79 -4.68 -9.66
CA GLN A 456 -6.64 -6.05 -9.17
C GLN A 456 -6.41 -6.97 -10.37
N LYS A 457 -5.31 -7.72 -10.35
CA LYS A 457 -5.03 -8.71 -11.39
C LYS A 457 -5.98 -9.88 -11.17
N PHE A 458 -6.84 -10.14 -12.17
CA PHE A 458 -7.56 -11.41 -12.27
C PHE A 458 -6.53 -12.54 -12.12
N HIS A 459 -6.77 -13.51 -11.23
CA HIS A 459 -5.87 -14.64 -10.88
C HIS A 459 -4.87 -14.47 -9.72
N THR A 460 -5.04 -13.51 -8.82
CA THR A 460 -4.30 -13.56 -7.54
C THR A 460 -4.95 -14.59 -6.61
N GLU A 461 -4.37 -15.79 -6.54
CA GLU A 461 -4.79 -16.82 -5.60
C GLU A 461 -4.62 -16.32 -4.14
N ASN A 462 -5.73 -16.30 -3.39
CA ASN A 462 -5.81 -16.47 -1.93
C ASN A 462 -5.25 -15.40 -0.95
N LEU A 463 -4.95 -14.16 -1.37
CA LEU A 463 -4.60 -13.11 -0.41
C LEU A 463 -5.56 -11.91 -0.51
N ASP A 464 -6.50 -11.85 0.43
CA ASP A 464 -7.38 -10.70 0.60
C ASP A 464 -6.58 -9.48 1.10
N PRO A 465 -6.86 -8.27 0.60
CA PRO A 465 -6.33 -7.05 1.18
C PRO A 465 -6.82 -6.88 2.61
N TYR A 466 -6.03 -6.19 3.43
CA TYR A 466 -6.39 -5.94 4.81
C TYR A 466 -5.99 -4.55 5.29
N VAL A 467 -6.65 -4.13 6.36
CA VAL A 467 -6.40 -2.88 7.06
C VAL A 467 -6.05 -3.19 8.51
N ASP A 468 -4.88 -2.74 8.93
CA ASP A 468 -4.46 -2.75 10.32
C ASP A 468 -4.71 -1.39 10.95
N VAL A 469 -5.37 -1.39 12.09
CA VAL A 469 -5.64 -0.19 12.88
C VAL A 469 -4.97 -0.36 14.24
N ILE A 470 -4.00 0.51 14.53
CA ILE A 470 -3.39 0.70 15.84
C ILE A 470 -3.98 1.97 16.40
N LEU A 471 -4.84 1.86 17.39
CA LEU A 471 -5.44 3.02 18.03
C LEU A 471 -4.49 3.62 19.05
N GLU A 472 -4.66 4.92 19.32
CA GLU A 472 -3.90 5.52 20.39
C GLU A 472 -4.39 4.99 21.76
N PRO A 473 -3.50 4.45 22.61
CA PRO A 473 -3.87 3.77 23.86
C PRO A 473 -4.55 4.69 24.88
N THR A 474 -4.27 6.00 24.84
CA THR A 474 -4.84 6.98 25.78
C THR A 474 -6.23 7.48 25.42
N CYS A 475 -6.81 7.06 24.30
CA CYS A 475 -8.15 7.46 23.90
C CYS A 475 -9.18 6.43 24.38
N GLN A 476 -10.18 6.87 25.16
CA GLN A 476 -11.23 5.98 25.70
C GLN A 476 -12.19 5.47 24.63
N LEU A 477 -12.51 6.33 23.69
CA LEU A 477 -13.53 6.11 22.68
C LEU A 477 -12.88 6.17 21.30
N ALA A 478 -13.18 5.18 20.49
CA ALA A 478 -12.84 5.20 19.08
C ALA A 478 -13.95 4.55 18.27
N ASP A 479 -14.48 5.32 17.32
CA ASP A 479 -15.48 4.82 16.39
C ASP A 479 -14.83 4.63 15.03
N ILE A 480 -15.08 3.48 14.43
CA ILE A 480 -14.66 3.17 13.07
C ILE A 480 -15.90 3.08 12.20
N THR A 481 -15.90 3.87 11.13
CA THR A 481 -16.97 3.84 10.14
C THR A 481 -16.37 3.67 8.76
N VAL A 482 -17.07 2.96 7.89
CA VAL A 482 -16.72 2.89 6.47
C VAL A 482 -17.87 3.47 5.68
N HIS A 483 -17.56 4.40 4.79
CA HIS A 483 -18.54 5.04 3.93
C HIS A 483 -17.99 5.24 2.52
N TYR A 484 -18.86 5.26 1.51
CA TYR A 484 -18.45 5.65 0.17
C TYR A 484 -18.35 7.17 0.05
N SER A 485 -17.28 7.64 -0.58
CA SER A 485 -17.10 9.05 -0.91
C SER A 485 -17.45 9.31 -2.37
N PHE A 486 -18.73 9.62 -2.64
CA PHE A 486 -19.22 9.92 -3.99
C PHE A 486 -18.58 11.17 -4.60
N SER A 487 -18.32 12.19 -3.79
CA SER A 487 -17.65 13.41 -4.27
C SER A 487 -16.24 13.12 -4.75
N GLN A 488 -15.47 12.31 -4.01
CA GLN A 488 -14.13 11.92 -4.39
C GLN A 488 -14.13 11.07 -5.66
N TRP A 489 -15.05 10.10 -5.74
CA TRP A 489 -15.23 9.28 -6.95
C TRP A 489 -15.58 10.12 -8.17
N LEU A 490 -16.55 11.03 -8.06
CA LEU A 490 -16.93 11.92 -9.15
C LEU A 490 -15.75 12.80 -9.57
N CYS A 491 -14.98 13.34 -8.62
CA CYS A 491 -13.77 14.08 -8.91
C CYS A 491 -12.72 13.23 -9.63
N GLN A 492 -12.54 11.95 -9.26
CA GLN A 492 -11.62 11.03 -9.94
C GLN A 492 -12.07 10.75 -11.39
N ILE A 493 -13.36 10.44 -11.59
CA ILE A 493 -13.93 10.21 -12.93
C ILE A 493 -13.78 11.45 -13.79
N LEU A 494 -14.15 12.63 -13.27
CA LEU A 494 -13.98 13.89 -13.99
C LEU A 494 -12.49 14.12 -14.31
N ARG A 495 -11.59 13.90 -13.36
CA ARG A 495 -10.15 14.04 -13.60
C ARG A 495 -9.66 13.16 -14.76
N VAL A 496 -10.11 11.90 -14.83
CA VAL A 496 -9.70 10.96 -15.89
C VAL A 496 -10.32 11.32 -17.24
N HIS A 497 -11.58 11.73 -17.30
CA HIS A 497 -12.31 11.85 -18.58
C HIS A 497 -12.52 13.27 -19.10
N LEU A 498 -12.44 14.29 -18.24
CA LEU A 498 -12.69 15.68 -18.62
C LEU A 498 -11.59 16.22 -19.56
N LEU A 499 -10.36 15.73 -19.42
CA LEU A 499 -9.22 16.08 -20.29
C LEU A 499 -9.18 15.30 -21.61
N HIS A 500 -9.84 14.14 -21.67
CA HIS A 500 -9.94 13.34 -22.90
C HIS A 500 -10.99 13.89 -23.90
N ALA A 501 -11.64 15.02 -23.57
CA ALA A 501 -12.62 15.72 -24.41
C ALA A 501 -13.69 14.80 -25.05
N SER A 502 -14.04 13.71 -24.38
CA SER A 502 -15.03 12.73 -24.86
C SER A 502 -16.18 12.60 -23.86
N PRO A 503 -17.23 13.42 -24.00
CA PRO A 503 -18.45 13.31 -23.19
C PRO A 503 -19.05 11.90 -23.23
N CYS A 504 -18.85 11.16 -24.34
CA CYS A 504 -19.27 9.78 -24.49
C CYS A 504 -18.51 8.82 -23.57
N LEU A 505 -17.18 8.95 -23.42
CA LEU A 505 -16.40 8.11 -22.50
C LEU A 505 -16.77 8.38 -21.04
N LEU A 506 -16.97 9.65 -20.68
CA LEU A 506 -17.46 10.03 -19.36
C LEU A 506 -18.84 9.44 -19.10
N ALA A 507 -19.77 9.57 -20.05
CA ALA A 507 -21.11 9.00 -19.94
C ALA A 507 -21.09 7.47 -19.87
N SER A 508 -20.27 6.80 -20.68
CA SER A 508 -20.09 5.35 -20.64
C SER A 508 -19.49 4.87 -19.33
N HIS A 509 -18.50 5.58 -18.77
CA HIS A 509 -17.94 5.23 -17.45
C HIS A 509 -18.93 5.45 -16.33
N LEU A 510 -19.61 6.60 -16.29
CA LEU A 510 -20.67 6.86 -15.30
C LEU A 510 -21.76 5.80 -15.38
N LEU A 511 -22.16 5.41 -16.60
CA LEU A 511 -23.17 4.39 -16.83
C LEU A 511 -22.72 2.99 -16.41
N LEU A 512 -21.48 2.59 -16.77
CA LEU A 512 -20.90 1.32 -16.37
C LEU A 512 -20.75 1.22 -14.86
N SER A 513 -20.34 2.33 -14.23
CA SER A 513 -20.23 2.43 -12.77
C SER A 513 -21.63 2.25 -12.16
N LEU A 514 -22.61 3.04 -12.59
CA LEU A 514 -23.99 2.92 -12.12
C LEU A 514 -24.58 1.51 -12.36
N LEU A 515 -24.24 0.86 -13.48
CA LEU A 515 -24.64 -0.53 -13.77
C LEU A 515 -23.98 -1.53 -12.82
N LEU A 516 -22.66 -1.44 -12.60
CA LEU A 516 -21.95 -2.33 -11.68
C LEU A 516 -22.43 -2.11 -10.23
N GLU A 517 -22.74 -0.87 -9.86
CA GLU A 517 -23.27 -0.50 -8.54
C GLU A 517 -24.70 -0.97 -8.31
N VAL A 518 -25.60 -0.78 -9.30
CA VAL A 518 -27.01 -1.17 -9.19
C VAL A 518 -27.20 -2.68 -9.40
N ALA A 519 -26.33 -3.34 -10.18
CA ALA A 519 -26.39 -4.78 -10.44
C ALA A 519 -25.66 -5.62 -9.36
N SER A 520 -24.72 -5.03 -8.61
CA SER A 520 -23.95 -5.68 -7.54
C SER A 520 -24.79 -6.46 -6.50
N PRO A 521 -25.97 -5.98 -6.05
CA PRO A 521 -26.81 -6.75 -5.13
C PRO A 521 -27.57 -7.91 -5.79
N PHE A 522 -27.72 -7.88 -7.12
CA PHE A 522 -28.56 -8.84 -7.87
C PHE A 522 -27.75 -9.95 -8.55
N PHE A 523 -26.47 -9.71 -8.79
CA PHE A 523 -25.54 -10.70 -9.35
C PHE A 523 -24.47 -11.00 -8.31
N GLY A 524 -24.75 -11.96 -7.42
CA GLY A 524 -23.70 -12.55 -6.60
C GLY A 524 -22.56 -13.09 -7.50
N PRO A 525 -21.30 -12.99 -7.08
CA PRO A 525 -20.14 -13.35 -7.91
C PRO A 525 -20.09 -14.84 -8.31
N CYS A 526 -20.95 -15.70 -7.77
CA CYS A 526 -21.02 -17.13 -8.12
C CYS A 526 -21.48 -17.43 -9.56
N ILE A 527 -22.16 -16.51 -10.27
CA ILE A 527 -22.75 -16.87 -11.57
C ILE A 527 -21.76 -16.74 -12.74
N LEU A 528 -20.65 -16.00 -12.58
CA LEU A 528 -19.63 -15.90 -13.64
C LEU A 528 -18.54 -16.98 -13.56
N ALA A 529 -18.26 -17.51 -12.37
CA ALA A 529 -17.16 -18.47 -12.16
C ALA A 529 -17.50 -19.88 -12.69
N ASP A 530 -18.73 -20.34 -12.49
CA ASP A 530 -19.11 -21.73 -12.78
C ASP A 530 -19.37 -22.01 -14.27
N ARG A 531 -19.46 -20.97 -15.11
CA ARG A 531 -19.75 -21.11 -16.54
C ARG A 531 -18.53 -21.15 -17.46
N ILE A 532 -17.35 -20.84 -16.94
CA ILE A 532 -16.09 -20.84 -17.72
C ILE A 532 -15.29 -22.13 -17.49
N GLN A 533 -15.59 -22.89 -16.43
CA GLN A 533 -14.81 -24.06 -16.05
C GLN A 533 -15.20 -25.37 -16.76
N ASN A 534 -16.31 -25.41 -17.51
CA ASN A 534 -16.74 -26.60 -18.24
C ASN A 534 -17.28 -26.27 -19.65
N SER A 535 -16.41 -26.12 -20.65
CA SER A 535 -16.74 -26.52 -22.03
C SER A 535 -15.50 -26.59 -22.91
N HIS A 536 -14.92 -27.79 -23.01
CA HIS A 536 -14.23 -28.18 -24.24
C HIS A 536 -15.31 -28.55 -25.28
N SER A 537 -15.28 -27.87 -26.43
CA SER A 537 -16.08 -28.09 -27.66
C SER A 537 -17.57 -27.63 -27.67
N PRO A 538 -18.08 -27.11 -28.82
CA PRO A 538 -19.34 -26.38 -28.88
C PRO A 538 -20.49 -27.27 -29.37
N HIS A 539 -21.43 -27.59 -28.48
CA HIS A 539 -22.80 -27.90 -28.88
C HIS A 539 -23.74 -26.98 -28.10
N PHE A 540 -24.30 -25.99 -28.80
CA PHE A 540 -25.34 -25.12 -28.27
C PHE A 540 -26.61 -25.95 -28.04
N TYR A 541 -26.90 -26.26 -26.78
CA TYR A 541 -28.26 -26.56 -26.32
C TYR A 541 -28.72 -25.42 -25.42
N VAL A 542 -29.75 -24.71 -25.87
CA VAL A 542 -30.38 -23.62 -25.12
C VAL A 542 -31.23 -24.22 -24.00
N SER A 543 -30.82 -24.06 -22.74
CA SER A 543 -31.66 -24.43 -21.59
C SER A 543 -32.65 -23.32 -21.24
N SER A 544 -33.74 -23.72 -20.60
CA SER A 544 -34.93 -22.95 -20.20
C SER A 544 -34.71 -21.77 -19.23
N ASP A 545 -33.47 -21.49 -18.81
CA ASP A 545 -33.15 -20.41 -17.85
C ASP A 545 -33.06 -19.01 -18.49
N LEU A 546 -33.06 -18.91 -19.81
CA LEU A 546 -33.21 -17.62 -20.50
C LEU A 546 -34.63 -17.05 -20.39
N TRP A 547 -35.64 -17.88 -20.15
CA TRP A 547 -37.04 -17.46 -20.06
C TRP A 547 -37.37 -16.76 -18.73
N THR A 548 -36.70 -17.13 -17.65
CA THR A 548 -36.87 -16.51 -16.31
C THR A 548 -36.14 -15.16 -16.22
N VAL A 549 -34.96 -15.03 -16.84
CA VAL A 549 -34.25 -13.75 -17.00
C VAL A 549 -35.08 -12.78 -17.85
N ASN A 550 -35.69 -13.25 -18.94
CA ASN A 550 -36.53 -12.42 -19.82
C ASN A 550 -37.81 -11.91 -19.09
N ARG A 551 -38.43 -12.69 -18.19
CA ARG A 551 -39.57 -12.21 -17.36
C ARG A 551 -39.16 -11.15 -16.35
N ARG A 552 -38.00 -11.28 -15.69
CA ARG A 552 -37.52 -10.30 -14.70
C ARG A 552 -37.01 -9.02 -15.36
N LEU A 553 -36.34 -9.12 -16.51
CA LEU A 553 -35.94 -7.96 -17.31
C LEU A 553 -37.16 -7.19 -17.83
N ARG A 554 -38.22 -7.91 -18.23
CA ARG A 554 -39.50 -7.31 -18.67
C ARG A 554 -40.25 -6.65 -17.52
N ALA A 555 -40.18 -7.20 -16.30
CA ALA A 555 -40.71 -6.56 -15.09
C ALA A 555 -39.95 -5.28 -14.72
N LEU A 556 -38.62 -5.28 -14.90
CA LEU A 556 -37.75 -4.11 -14.71
C LEU A 556 -38.03 -3.01 -15.75
N LEU A 557 -38.18 -3.39 -17.02
CA LEU A 557 -38.55 -2.49 -18.12
C LEU A 557 -39.96 -1.90 -17.94
N ASN A 558 -40.90 -2.69 -17.39
CA ASN A 558 -42.25 -2.20 -17.07
C ASN A 558 -42.27 -1.25 -15.86
N THR A 559 -41.40 -1.45 -14.87
CA THR A 559 -41.25 -0.53 -13.73
C THR A 559 -40.53 0.76 -14.16
N LEU A 560 -39.51 0.67 -15.01
CA LEU A 560 -38.87 1.84 -15.64
C LEU A 560 -39.83 2.64 -16.54
N SER A 561 -40.68 1.95 -17.30
CA SER A 561 -41.77 2.54 -18.08
C SER A 561 -42.78 3.30 -17.20
N ALA A 562 -43.15 2.72 -16.06
CA ALA A 562 -44.03 3.37 -15.08
C ALA A 562 -43.39 4.60 -14.40
N ILE A 563 -42.06 4.57 -14.19
CA ILE A 563 -41.29 5.73 -13.68
C ILE A 563 -41.23 6.85 -14.73
N LEU A 564 -41.09 6.50 -16.02
CA LEU A 564 -41.09 7.46 -17.13
C LEU A 564 -42.47 8.12 -17.37
N SER A 565 -43.57 7.46 -16.96
CA SER A 565 -44.95 7.99 -17.09
C SER A 565 -45.40 8.89 -15.95
N LEU A 566 -44.63 9.03 -14.86
CA LEU A 566 -44.92 9.99 -13.79
C LEU A 566 -44.64 11.42 -14.30
N GLY A 567 -45.72 12.19 -14.48
CA GLY A 567 -45.73 13.55 -15.06
C GLY A 567 -44.97 14.64 -14.31
N HIS A 568 -44.07 14.31 -13.38
CA HIS A 568 -43.29 15.24 -12.57
C HIS A 568 -41.77 15.04 -12.64
N ILE A 569 -41.27 14.27 -13.62
CA ILE A 569 -39.83 14.13 -13.84
C ILE A 569 -39.38 15.14 -14.92
N SER A 570 -38.52 16.09 -14.51
CA SER A 570 -37.89 17.13 -15.35
C SER A 570 -37.34 16.58 -16.67
N SER A 571 -37.47 17.35 -17.75
CA SER A 571 -36.98 17.02 -19.10
C SER A 571 -35.50 16.60 -19.12
N LEU A 572 -34.71 17.14 -18.19
CA LEU A 572 -33.30 16.80 -17.99
C LEU A 572 -33.10 15.33 -17.58
N VAL A 573 -33.93 14.81 -16.69
CA VAL A 573 -33.84 13.42 -16.21
C VAL A 573 -34.29 12.45 -17.30
N LYS A 574 -35.30 12.81 -18.10
CA LYS A 574 -35.70 12.02 -19.28
C LYS A 574 -34.59 11.96 -20.34
N ALA A 575 -33.90 13.08 -20.58
CA ALA A 575 -32.76 13.12 -21.50
C ALA A 575 -31.57 12.28 -20.99
N ILE A 576 -31.26 12.35 -19.70
CA ILE A 576 -30.23 11.53 -19.06
C ILE A 576 -30.60 10.04 -19.18
N LEU A 577 -31.84 9.64 -18.88
CA LEU A 577 -32.26 8.24 -19.00
C LEU A 577 -32.21 7.71 -20.43
N LEU A 578 -32.55 8.56 -21.42
CA LEU A 578 -32.50 8.19 -22.83
C LEU A 578 -31.05 8.01 -23.30
N HIS A 579 -30.13 8.89 -22.89
CA HIS A 579 -28.70 8.75 -23.19
C HIS A 579 -28.07 7.52 -22.50
N VAL A 580 -28.51 7.22 -21.28
CA VAL A 580 -28.17 6.00 -20.55
C VAL A 580 -28.60 4.75 -21.34
N LEU A 581 -29.83 4.72 -21.85
CA LEU A 581 -30.34 3.59 -22.65
C LEU A 581 -29.58 3.44 -23.98
N SER A 582 -29.29 4.56 -24.66
CA SER A 582 -28.53 4.56 -25.92
C SER A 582 -27.10 4.07 -25.72
N ALA A 583 -26.42 4.49 -24.66
CA ALA A 583 -25.05 4.04 -24.35
C ALA A 583 -25.01 2.56 -23.92
N LEU A 584 -26.03 2.08 -23.22
CA LEU A 584 -26.21 0.65 -22.92
C LEU A 584 -26.35 -0.20 -24.19
N LEU A 585 -27.16 0.26 -25.14
CA LEU A 585 -27.32 -0.39 -26.44
C LEU A 585 -26.01 -0.39 -27.22
N VAL A 586 -25.29 0.73 -27.27
CA VAL A 586 -23.97 0.82 -27.95
C VAL A 586 -22.95 -0.12 -27.31
N CYS A 587 -22.85 -0.17 -25.98
CA CYS A 587 -21.99 -1.15 -25.30
C CYS A 587 -22.40 -2.59 -25.63
N CYS A 588 -23.69 -2.90 -25.64
CA CYS A 588 -24.20 -4.23 -26.00
C CYS A 588 -23.82 -4.59 -27.45
N PHE A 589 -23.99 -3.67 -28.39
CA PHE A 589 -23.62 -3.87 -29.80
C PHE A 589 -22.10 -3.96 -30.00
N CYS A 590 -21.28 -3.16 -29.30
CA CYS A 590 -19.81 -3.28 -29.35
C CYS A 590 -19.32 -4.60 -28.77
N THR A 591 -19.95 -5.08 -27.69
CA THR A 591 -19.62 -6.37 -27.08
C THR A 591 -20.04 -7.51 -28.02
N LEU A 592 -21.21 -7.43 -28.66
CA LEU A 592 -21.63 -8.36 -29.71
C LEU A 592 -20.70 -8.32 -30.94
N TYR A 593 -20.20 -7.14 -31.33
CA TYR A 593 -19.26 -6.98 -32.44
C TYR A 593 -17.92 -7.68 -32.16
N PHE A 594 -17.40 -7.58 -30.93
CA PHE A 594 -16.17 -8.30 -30.52
C PHE A 594 -16.38 -9.81 -30.34
N ILE A 595 -17.61 -10.25 -30.04
CA ILE A 595 -17.94 -11.69 -29.90
C ILE A 595 -18.21 -12.35 -31.26
N LEU A 596 -18.76 -11.61 -32.23
CA LEU A 596 -19.19 -12.16 -33.53
C LEU A 596 -18.15 -12.09 -34.65
N LEU A 597 -17.06 -11.33 -34.48
CA LEU A 597 -15.96 -11.28 -35.45
C LEU A 597 -14.74 -12.02 -34.90
N PRO A 598 -14.46 -13.26 -35.35
CA PRO A 598 -13.16 -13.85 -35.09
C PRO A 598 -12.10 -13.00 -35.78
N ALA A 599 -11.14 -12.49 -35.01
CA ALA A 599 -9.95 -11.86 -35.56
C ALA A 599 -9.26 -12.86 -36.49
N LYS A 600 -9.27 -12.57 -37.80
CA LYS A 600 -8.40 -13.26 -38.75
C LYS A 600 -6.96 -12.98 -38.34
N SER A 601 -6.22 -14.04 -38.06
CA SER A 601 -4.78 -14.02 -37.91
C SER A 601 -4.13 -13.58 -39.22
N SER A 602 -3.38 -12.50 -39.20
CA SER A 602 -2.27 -12.22 -40.10
C SER A 602 -1.19 -11.48 -39.34
#